data_AF-A0A0B0HGR5-F1
#
_entry.id   AF-A0A0B0HGR5-F1
#
_cell.length_a   1.000
_cell.length_b   1.000
_cell.length_c   1.000
_cell.angle_alpha   90.00
_cell.angle_beta   90.00
_cell.angle_gamma   90.00
#
_symmetry.space_group_name_H-M   'P 1'
#
loop_
_entity.id
_entity.type
_entity.pdbx_description
1 polymer ?
#
loop_
_entity_poly.entity_id
_entity_poly.type
_entity_poly.pdbx_seq_one_letter_code
_entity_poly.pdbx_strand_id
1 'polypeptide(L)' 'MHMSKTKVLNLRIDPDLKKRAKAIAQDDGRTLSNWVTHLIEREVKKAEKENEK' A
#
# COMPACT_ATOMS: atom_id res chain seq x y z
N MET A 1 -4.81 18.37 -16.93
CA MET A 1 -5.26 17.07 -16.41
C MET A 1 -5.51 17.22 -14.92
N HIS A 2 -6.76 17.09 -14.46
CA HIS A 2 -7.12 17.21 -13.05
C HIS A 2 -6.62 15.95 -12.31
N MET A 3 -5.51 16.05 -11.58
CA MET A 3 -5.10 15.02 -10.62
C MET A 3 -6.12 15.02 -9.48
N SER A 4 -7.07 14.09 -9.52
CA SER A 4 -8.07 13.86 -8.47
C SER A 4 -7.39 13.89 -7.11
N LYS A 5 -7.83 14.80 -6.22
CA LYS A 5 -7.23 15.06 -4.91
C LYS A 5 -6.94 13.75 -4.17
N THR A 6 -5.69 13.30 -4.19
CA THR A 6 -5.28 12.13 -3.41
C THR A 6 -5.50 12.48 -1.94
N LYS A 7 -6.44 11.81 -1.28
CA LYS A 7 -6.63 11.98 0.17
C LYS A 7 -5.44 11.35 0.87
N VAL A 8 -4.74 12.15 1.68
CA VAL A 8 -3.60 11.68 2.48
C VAL A 8 -4.12 10.74 3.56
N LEU A 9 -3.60 9.51 3.60
CA LEU A 9 -3.84 8.57 4.69
C LEU A 9 -2.70 8.69 5.70
N ASN A 10 -2.99 9.27 6.87
CA ASN A 10 -2.04 9.30 7.98
C ASN A 10 -2.18 8.04 8.83
N LEU A 11 -1.19 7.16 8.76
CA LEU A 11 -1.13 5.91 9.53
C LEU A 11 -0.01 6.00 10.57
N ARG A 12 -0.30 5.61 11.81
CA ARG A 12 0.74 5.33 12.82
C ARG A 12 1.14 3.88 12.71
N ILE A 13 2.41 3.65 12.40
CA ILE A 13 3.00 2.31 12.36
C ILE A 13 4.22 2.26 13.25
N ASP A 14 4.53 1.07 13.70
CA ASP A 14 5.76 0.81 14.41
C ASP A 14 6.98 1.23 13.56
N PRO A 15 7.98 1.92 14.14
CA PRO A 15 9.15 2.40 13.40
C PRO A 15 9.99 1.26 12.81
N ASP A 16 10.07 0.10 13.47
CA ASP A 16 10.78 -1.06 12.95
C ASP A 16 10.05 -1.65 11.75
N LEU A 17 8.72 -1.76 11.85
CA LEU A 17 7.88 -2.17 10.72
C LEU A 17 8.06 -1.24 9.52
N LYS A 18 8.10 0.08 9.74
CA LYS A 18 8.33 1.07 8.68
C LYS A 18 9.69 0.85 8.00
N LYS A 19 10.74 0.59 8.78
CA LYS A 19 12.10 0.37 8.27
C LYS A 19 12.15 -0.88 7.39
N ARG A 20 11.56 -1.98 7.86
CA ARG A 20 11.47 -3.25 7.13
C ARG A 20 10.64 -3.11 5.85
N ALA A 21 9.46 -2.48 5.95
CA ALA A 21 8.61 -2.22 4.80
C ALA A 21 9.31 -1.35 3.74
N LYS A 22 10.09 -0.35 4.18
CA LYS A 22 10.86 0.49 3.27
C LYS A 22 11.92 -0.31 2.51
N ALA A 23 12.65 -1.20 3.18
CA ALA A 23 13.65 -2.05 2.54
C ALA A 23 13.00 -2.95 1.47
N ILE A 24 11.89 -3.61 1.81
CA ILE A 24 11.13 -4.47 0.87
C ILE A 24 10.63 -3.66 -0.33
N ALA A 25 10.09 -2.46 -0.09
CA ALA A 25 9.61 -1.59 -1.16
C ALA A 25 10.75 -1.16 -2.09
N GLN A 26 11.94 -0.87 -1.55
CA GLN A 26 13.11 -0.50 -2.34
C GLN A 26 13.62 -1.66 -3.20
N ASP A 27 13.65 -2.88 -2.65
CA ASP A 27 14.01 -4.09 -3.40
C ASP A 27 13.02 -4.37 -4.55
N ASP A 28 11.74 -4.02 -4.36
CA ASP A 28 10.68 -4.11 -5.38
C ASP A 28 10.70 -2.91 -6.37
N GLY A 29 11.66 -1.98 -6.23
CA GLY A 29 11.79 -0.79 -7.08
C GLY A 29 10.68 0.26 -6.87
N ARG A 30 9.99 0.23 -5.73
CA ARG A 30 8.84 1.08 -5.42
C ARG A 30 9.11 1.99 -4.22
N THR A 31 8.34 3.07 -4.13
CA THR A 31 8.29 3.87 -2.90
C THR A 31 7.45 3.16 -1.84
N LEU A 32 7.72 3.43 -0.56
CA LEU A 32 6.95 2.85 0.56
C LEU A 32 5.43 3.10 0.40
N SER A 33 5.04 4.33 0.05
CA SER A 33 3.62 4.67 -0.14
C SER A 33 3.00 3.86 -1.27
N ASN A 34 3.66 3.76 -2.43
CA ASN A 34 3.14 3.01 -3.57
C ASN A 34 3.08 1.50 -3.28
N TRP A 35 4.07 0.98 -2.56
CA TRP A 35 4.09 -0.41 -2.11
C TRP A 35 2.93 -0.72 -1.17
N VAL A 36 2.65 0.15 -0.19
CA VAL A 36 1.49 0.02 0.70
C VAL A 36 0.18 0.11 -0.08
N THR A 37 0.04 1.05 -1.02
CA THR A 37 -1.14 1.14 -1.88
C THR A 37 -1.37 -0.15 -2.65
N HIS A 38 -0.34 -0.70 -3.29
CA HIS A 38 -0.45 -1.96 -4.02
C HIS A 38 -0.80 -3.15 -3.12
N LEU A 39 -0.30 -3.20 -1.89
CA LEU A 39 -0.71 -4.22 -0.92
C LEU A 39 -2.20 -4.13 -0.61
N ILE A 40 -2.70 -2.92 -0.32
CA ILE A 40 -4.12 -2.71 -0.04
C ILE A 40 -4.97 -3.11 -1.25
N GLU A 41 -4.61 -2.66 -2.45
CA GLU A 41 -5.32 -3.04 -3.69
C GLU A 41 -5.36 -4.56 -3.91
N ARG A 42 -4.24 -5.24 -3.63
CA ARG A 42 -4.15 -6.70 -3.77
C ARG A 42 -5.08 -7.40 -2.79
N GLU A 43 -5.07 -7.00 -1.53
CA GLU A 43 -5.92 -7.61 -0.50
C GLU A 43 -7.41 -7.31 -0.76
N VAL A 44 -7.76 -6.11 -1.21
CA VAL A 44 -9.15 -5.76 -1.61
C VAL A 44 -9.60 -6.66 -2.77
N LYS A 45 -8.81 -6.75 -3.85
CA LYS A 45 -9.14 -7.61 -5.00
C LYS A 45 -9.27 -9.07 -4.62
N LYS A 46 -8.48 -9.54 -3.66
CA LYS A 46 -8.56 -10.91 -3.15
C LYS A 46 -9.87 -11.11 -2.39
N ALA A 47 -10.20 -10.21 -1.48
CA ALA A 47 -11.44 -10.26 -0.70
C ALA A 47 -12.68 -10.17 -1.61
N GLU A 48 -12.67 -9.32 -2.64
CA GLU A 48 -13.77 -9.21 -3.62
C GLU A 48 -13.99 -10.55 -4.33
N LYS A 49 -12.92 -11.20 -4.82
CA LYS A 49 -13.01 -12.52 -5.46
C LYS A 49 -13.48 -13.63 -4.53
N GLU A 50 -13.16 -13.54 -3.24
CA GLU A 50 -13.60 -14.51 -2.22
C GLU A 50 -15.07 -14.31 -1.84
N ASN A 51 -15.59 -13.08 -1.95
CA ASN A 51 -16.97 -12.74 -1.61
C ASN A 51 -17.97 -12.94 -2.80
N GLU A 52 -17.45 -13.10 -4.02
CA GLU A 52 -18.23 -13.45 -5.22
C GLU A 52 -18.43 -14.97 -5.42
N LYS A 53 -17.87 -15.82 -4.54
CA LYS A 53 -18.08 -17.28 -4.51
C LYS A 53 -19.14 -17.68 -3.50
#